data_AF-A0AA87W7V3-F1
#
_entry.id   AF-A0AA87W7V3-F1
#
_cell.length_a   1.000
_cell.length_b   1.000
_cell.length_c   1.000
_cell.angle_alpha   90.00
_cell.angle_beta   90.00
_cell.angle_gamma   90.00
#
_symmetry.space_group_name_H-M   'P 1'
#
loop_
_entity.id
_entity.type
_entity.pdbx_description
1 polymer ?
#
loop_
_entity_poly.entity_id
_entity_poly.type
_entity_poly.pdbx_seq_one_letter_code
_entity_poly.pdbx_strand_id
1 'polypeptide(L)'
;MRPNQSGTGTSRNRAISGLFACIAAASIVAASPLHAEEAEPFRLCADPTNLPFSSDNPSQPGFYVEIGQALAQALGRPIAYDWYKSYFGKRTVRVTLLGKQCDAMIGLPRSEDFMGPAVIFSSAFASEGYALVAAKGAVIGGVDGLKGKRVAVQFASTPQNLLASRDDIQKVTVLSPEEAMQALDQGKADVAFIWGPVAGWLNKTSYNDRYQIQLTEGEGLSWDAAIGFAKASTELRDRVDAVLPQLQRTIAELAVKYGLPTGQPVRFGAAQPVPAGTTTGMGTGPSVVQVANVVASEVKGDASAPNAEAVGAGKEIFNGTCAHCHGPDAVQSERKIDLRLLHHRYGEDMRDTFWKTVHEGRPSKGMPAWKEVFTDEQFDSIYSFLLTVQAESND
;
A
#
# COMPACT_ATOMS: atom_id res chain seq x y z
N MET A 1 20.83 -77.32 -92.87
CA MET A 1 22.05 -77.59 -92.09
C MET A 1 22.21 -76.48 -91.04
N ARG A 2 23.06 -76.67 -90.01
CA ARG A 2 23.44 -75.65 -88.97
C ARG A 2 24.43 -74.61 -89.55
N PRO A 3 24.88 -73.54 -88.83
CA PRO A 3 24.61 -73.06 -87.45
C PRO A 3 23.99 -71.62 -87.48
N ASN A 4 24.11 -70.64 -86.55
CA ASN A 4 24.79 -70.48 -85.25
C ASN A 4 24.17 -69.32 -84.40
N GLN A 5 24.13 -69.45 -83.05
CA GLN A 5 24.13 -68.37 -82.01
C GLN A 5 23.06 -67.22 -82.08
N SER A 6 22.75 -66.44 -81.03
CA SER A 6 23.14 -66.35 -79.60
C SER A 6 21.99 -65.76 -78.74
N GLY A 7 22.07 -65.83 -77.40
CA GLY A 7 21.36 -64.90 -76.49
C GLY A 7 20.23 -65.46 -75.60
N THR A 8 20.55 -65.77 -74.34
CA THR A 8 19.63 -65.96 -73.19
C THR A 8 20.03 -64.96 -72.09
N GLY A 9 19.19 -64.39 -71.22
CA GLY A 9 17.72 -64.39 -71.00
C GLY A 9 17.41 -63.20 -70.04
N THR A 10 16.25 -62.99 -69.40
CA THR A 10 14.97 -63.74 -69.27
C THR A 10 13.85 -62.71 -68.89
N SER A 11 12.55 -63.05 -69.00
CA SER A 11 11.42 -62.11 -68.71
C SER A 11 10.14 -62.85 -68.24
N ARG A 12 9.04 -62.24 -67.72
CA ARG A 12 8.64 -60.82 -67.54
C ARG A 12 7.45 -60.69 -66.56
N ASN A 13 7.33 -59.62 -65.77
CA ASN A 13 6.07 -59.15 -65.14
C ASN A 13 6.09 -57.60 -65.01
N ARG A 14 5.12 -56.81 -65.50
CA ARG A 14 3.67 -56.67 -65.16
C ARG A 14 3.46 -55.84 -63.88
N ALA A 15 2.61 -54.79 -63.83
CA ALA A 15 1.61 -54.32 -64.81
C ALA A 15 1.13 -52.84 -64.63
N ILE A 16 0.25 -52.40 -65.55
CA ILE A 16 -0.80 -51.35 -65.44
C ILE A 16 -0.41 -49.85 -65.49
N SER A 17 -0.73 -49.27 -66.66
CA SER A 17 -1.44 -48.01 -66.96
C SER A 17 -1.38 -46.76 -66.05
N GLY A 18 -1.10 -45.62 -66.68
CA GLY A 18 -1.47 -44.26 -66.24
C GLY A 18 -1.68 -43.34 -67.46
N LEU A 19 -2.66 -42.44 -67.43
CA LEU A 19 -3.10 -41.64 -68.59
C LEU A 19 -2.63 -40.17 -68.49
N PHE A 20 -2.27 -39.55 -69.61
CA PHE A 20 -1.99 -38.11 -69.69
C PHE A 20 -3.28 -37.28 -69.62
N ALA A 21 -3.27 -36.20 -68.82
CA ALA A 21 -4.23 -35.10 -68.90
C ALA A 21 -3.54 -33.79 -68.46
N CYS A 22 -3.76 -32.70 -69.21
CA CYS A 22 -3.20 -31.38 -68.89
C CYS A 22 -4.04 -30.68 -67.81
N ILE A 23 -3.37 -30.04 -66.85
CA ILE A 23 -4.01 -29.21 -65.82
C ILE A 23 -3.52 -27.76 -66.00
N ALA A 24 -4.46 -26.81 -66.07
CA ALA A 24 -4.14 -25.39 -66.11
C ALA A 24 -3.71 -24.90 -64.72
N ALA A 25 -2.58 -24.19 -64.64
CA ALA A 25 -2.05 -23.67 -63.38
C ALA A 25 -2.83 -22.43 -62.92
N ALA A 26 -3.92 -22.65 -62.18
CA ALA A 26 -4.59 -21.59 -61.42
C ALA A 26 -3.73 -21.22 -60.20
N SER A 27 -3.08 -20.06 -60.25
CA SER A 27 -2.29 -19.53 -59.12
C SER A 27 -3.21 -19.09 -57.98
N ILE A 28 -3.58 -20.04 -57.11
CA ILE A 28 -4.24 -19.73 -55.84
C ILE A 28 -3.25 -18.95 -54.96
N VAL A 29 -3.44 -17.64 -54.88
CA VAL A 29 -2.82 -16.84 -53.82
C VAL A 29 -3.46 -17.25 -52.51
N ALA A 30 -2.76 -18.11 -51.76
CA ALA A 30 -3.17 -18.48 -50.41
C ALA A 30 -3.06 -17.23 -49.52
N ALA A 31 -4.18 -16.54 -49.34
CA ALA A 31 -4.32 -15.52 -48.31
C ALA A 31 -4.28 -16.23 -46.94
N SER A 32 -3.08 -16.37 -46.37
CA SER A 32 -2.92 -16.77 -44.98
C SER A 32 -3.80 -15.87 -44.12
N PRO A 33 -4.63 -16.41 -43.22
CA PRO A 33 -5.32 -15.57 -42.25
C PRO A 33 -4.24 -14.80 -41.48
N LEU A 34 -4.43 -13.49 -41.36
CA LEU A 34 -3.73 -12.73 -40.32
C LEU A 34 -4.15 -13.35 -38.99
N HIS A 35 -3.25 -14.13 -38.38
CA HIS A 35 -3.38 -14.49 -36.99
C HIS A 35 -3.33 -13.17 -36.22
N ALA A 36 -4.49 -12.72 -35.73
CA ALA A 36 -4.53 -11.65 -34.75
C ALA A 36 -3.78 -12.18 -33.53
N GLU A 37 -2.60 -11.63 -33.29
CA GLU A 37 -1.77 -11.96 -32.14
C GLU A 37 -2.59 -11.61 -30.89
N GLU A 38 -2.97 -12.64 -30.11
CA GLU A 38 -3.85 -12.45 -28.95
C GLU A 38 -3.15 -11.52 -27.95
N ALA A 39 -3.74 -10.33 -27.74
CA ALA A 39 -3.10 -9.29 -26.96
C ALA A 39 -2.73 -9.81 -25.56
N GLU A 40 -1.46 -9.70 -25.18
CA GLU A 40 -0.96 -10.24 -23.91
C GLU A 40 -1.81 -9.74 -22.73
N PRO A 41 -2.29 -10.60 -21.82
CA PRO A 41 -3.15 -10.16 -20.73
C PRO A 41 -2.50 -9.11 -19.84
N PHE A 42 -3.22 -8.03 -19.50
CA PHE A 42 -2.81 -7.10 -18.46
C PHE A 42 -2.99 -7.79 -17.10
N ARG A 43 -1.88 -8.13 -16.46
CA ARG A 43 -1.88 -8.88 -15.21
C ARG A 43 -1.89 -7.94 -14.01
N LEU A 44 -2.94 -8.01 -13.19
CA LEU A 44 -3.09 -7.21 -11.97
C LEU A 44 -2.79 -8.04 -10.72
N CYS A 45 -1.91 -7.56 -9.85
CA CYS A 45 -1.78 -8.09 -8.49
C CYS A 45 -2.89 -7.55 -7.59
N ALA A 46 -3.60 -8.41 -6.85
CA ALA A 46 -4.68 -8.03 -5.94
C ALA A 46 -4.83 -9.01 -4.75
N ASP A 47 -5.47 -8.58 -3.65
CA ASP A 47 -5.82 -9.47 -2.52
C ASP A 47 -7.24 -10.03 -2.73
N PRO A 48 -7.47 -11.35 -2.62
CA PRO A 48 -8.78 -11.98 -2.82
C PRO A 48 -9.84 -11.61 -1.75
N THR A 49 -9.43 -10.95 -0.66
CA THR A 49 -10.16 -10.83 0.60
C THR A 49 -10.08 -9.43 1.25
N ASN A 50 -9.83 -8.38 0.46
CA ASN A 50 -9.57 -7.01 0.93
C ASN A 50 -10.64 -6.00 0.45
N LEU A 51 -11.92 -6.25 0.74
CA LEU A 51 -12.99 -5.30 0.42
C LEU A 51 -12.91 -4.04 1.32
N PRO A 52 -13.18 -2.83 0.80
CA PRO A 52 -13.78 -2.52 -0.51
C PRO A 52 -12.85 -2.61 -1.73
N PHE A 53 -11.55 -2.80 -1.55
CA PHE A 53 -10.54 -2.65 -2.60
C PHE A 53 -10.50 -3.79 -3.61
N SER A 54 -10.48 -5.04 -3.15
CA SER A 54 -10.34 -6.21 -4.01
C SER A 54 -10.94 -7.48 -3.41
N SER A 55 -11.53 -8.32 -4.26
CA SER A 55 -11.90 -9.69 -3.96
C SER A 55 -11.86 -10.58 -5.21
N ASP A 56 -11.60 -11.88 -5.01
CA ASP A 56 -11.69 -12.90 -6.06
C ASP A 56 -13.14 -13.27 -6.43
N ASN A 57 -14.13 -12.83 -5.64
CA ASN A 57 -15.55 -12.98 -5.94
C ASN A 57 -15.98 -12.10 -7.14
N PRO A 58 -16.34 -12.68 -8.31
CA PRO A 58 -16.67 -11.90 -9.51
C PRO A 58 -17.96 -11.06 -9.38
N SER A 59 -18.81 -11.33 -8.39
CA SER A 59 -20.02 -10.53 -8.12
C SER A 59 -19.74 -9.27 -7.29
N GLN A 60 -18.57 -9.19 -6.66
CA GLN A 60 -18.15 -8.07 -5.81
C GLN A 60 -16.62 -7.87 -5.90
N PRO A 61 -16.08 -7.59 -7.10
CA PRO A 61 -14.63 -7.65 -7.38
C PRO A 61 -13.80 -6.60 -6.63
N GLY A 62 -14.37 -5.45 -6.28
CA GLY A 62 -13.70 -4.40 -5.50
C GLY A 62 -13.23 -3.21 -6.34
N PHE A 63 -13.04 -2.08 -5.67
CA PHE A 63 -12.70 -0.77 -6.24
C PHE A 63 -11.46 -0.82 -7.15
N TYR A 64 -10.34 -1.37 -6.68
CA TYR A 64 -9.10 -1.46 -7.45
C TYR A 64 -9.19 -2.48 -8.59
N VAL A 65 -9.95 -3.55 -8.41
CA VAL A 65 -10.12 -4.60 -9.44
C VAL A 65 -10.95 -4.06 -10.62
N GLU A 66 -12.01 -3.28 -10.38
CA GLU A 66 -12.76 -2.62 -11.45
C GLU A 66 -11.98 -1.48 -12.13
N ILE A 67 -11.10 -0.76 -11.41
CA ILE A 67 -10.13 0.16 -12.03
C ILE A 67 -9.19 -0.62 -12.96
N GLY A 68 -8.69 -1.78 -12.52
CA GLY A 68 -7.89 -2.68 -13.35
C GLY A 68 -8.62 -3.16 -14.60
N GLN A 69 -9.90 -3.53 -14.49
CA GLN A 69 -10.74 -3.93 -15.62
C GLN A 69 -10.91 -2.79 -16.64
N ALA A 70 -11.20 -1.57 -16.16
CA ALA A 70 -11.31 -0.39 -17.01
C ALA A 70 -9.98 -0.04 -17.70
N LEU A 71 -8.84 -0.23 -17.02
CA LEU A 71 -7.50 -0.07 -17.60
C LEU A 71 -7.19 -1.13 -18.66
N ALA A 72 -7.48 -2.41 -18.39
CA ALA A 72 -7.30 -3.48 -19.36
C ALA A 72 -8.09 -3.21 -20.64
N GLN A 73 -9.36 -2.81 -20.50
CA GLN A 73 -10.22 -2.40 -21.61
C GLN A 73 -9.65 -1.19 -22.39
N ALA A 74 -9.18 -0.14 -21.68
CA ALA A 74 -8.58 1.04 -22.31
C ALA A 74 -7.24 0.75 -23.02
N LEU A 75 -6.49 -0.25 -22.55
CA LEU A 75 -5.25 -0.74 -23.17
C LEU A 75 -5.48 -1.74 -24.30
N GLY A 76 -6.72 -2.20 -24.53
CA GLY A 76 -7.04 -3.24 -25.51
C GLY A 76 -6.52 -4.63 -25.13
N ARG A 77 -6.25 -4.88 -23.84
CA ARG A 77 -5.71 -6.15 -23.31
C ARG A 77 -6.79 -6.90 -22.53
N PRO A 78 -6.88 -8.24 -22.61
CA PRO A 78 -7.67 -9.01 -21.66
C PRO A 78 -7.07 -8.87 -20.25
N ILE A 79 -7.89 -8.98 -19.20
CA ILE A 79 -7.39 -8.90 -17.81
C ILE A 79 -7.09 -10.30 -17.24
N ALA A 80 -6.02 -10.39 -16.46
CA ALA A 80 -5.70 -11.54 -15.63
C ALA A 80 -5.31 -11.06 -14.22
N TYR A 81 -5.42 -11.94 -13.22
CA TYR A 81 -5.17 -11.61 -11.82
C TYR A 81 -4.14 -12.53 -11.19
N ASP A 82 -3.25 -11.95 -10.39
CA ASP A 82 -2.39 -12.65 -9.44
C ASP A 82 -2.92 -12.38 -8.02
N TRP A 83 -3.51 -13.40 -7.40
CA TRP A 83 -4.21 -13.26 -6.12
C TRP A 83 -3.26 -13.56 -4.95
N TYR A 84 -2.86 -12.52 -4.22
CA TYR A 84 -1.96 -12.65 -3.09
C TYR A 84 -2.34 -11.73 -1.93
N LYS A 85 -2.32 -12.28 -0.70
CA LYS A 85 -2.76 -11.55 0.49
C LYS A 85 -1.84 -10.39 0.86
N SER A 86 -2.40 -9.19 1.02
CA SER A 86 -1.68 -7.93 1.21
C SER A 86 -1.35 -7.59 2.67
N TYR A 87 -1.65 -8.49 3.62
CA TYR A 87 -1.37 -8.34 5.06
C TYR A 87 0.08 -7.98 5.40
N PHE A 88 1.04 -8.25 4.50
CA PHE A 88 2.47 -7.96 4.68
C PHE A 88 3.00 -6.85 3.77
N GLY A 89 2.13 -6.01 3.19
CA GLY A 89 2.47 -4.75 2.52
C GLY A 89 3.62 -4.86 1.52
N LYS A 90 4.78 -4.27 1.85
CA LYS A 90 6.00 -4.33 1.02
C LYS A 90 6.42 -5.76 0.64
N ARG A 91 6.19 -6.78 1.48
CA ARG A 91 6.46 -8.20 1.14
C ARG A 91 5.63 -8.66 -0.07
N THR A 92 4.35 -8.31 -0.11
CA THR A 92 3.45 -8.67 -1.21
C THR A 92 3.98 -8.09 -2.52
N VAL A 93 4.34 -6.79 -2.54
CA VAL A 93 4.97 -6.14 -3.70
C VAL A 93 6.28 -6.83 -4.13
N ARG A 94 7.11 -7.28 -3.17
CA ARG A 94 8.37 -8.00 -3.46
C ARG A 94 8.14 -9.37 -4.11
N VAL A 95 7.15 -10.16 -3.65
CA VAL A 95 6.94 -11.53 -4.16
C VAL A 95 6.07 -11.62 -5.40
N THR A 96 5.17 -10.67 -5.64
CA THR A 96 4.27 -10.69 -6.80
C THR A 96 4.73 -9.77 -7.93
N LEU A 97 4.66 -8.45 -7.74
CA LEU A 97 5.00 -7.46 -8.76
C LEU A 97 6.48 -7.50 -9.15
N LEU A 98 7.39 -7.44 -8.16
CA LEU A 98 8.84 -7.59 -8.43
C LEU A 98 9.24 -9.04 -8.71
N GLY A 99 8.42 -10.01 -8.26
CA GLY A 99 8.47 -11.42 -8.66
C GLY A 99 7.94 -11.70 -10.07
N LYS A 100 7.54 -10.66 -10.83
CA LYS A 100 7.00 -10.72 -12.21
C LYS A 100 5.71 -11.54 -12.39
N GLN A 101 4.98 -11.84 -11.32
CA GLN A 101 3.71 -12.59 -11.38
C GLN A 101 2.60 -11.76 -12.02
N CYS A 102 2.61 -10.43 -11.81
CA CYS A 102 1.75 -9.46 -12.47
C CYS A 102 2.56 -8.35 -13.17
N ASP A 103 1.85 -7.48 -13.90
CA ASP A 103 2.42 -6.31 -14.56
C ASP A 103 2.30 -5.04 -13.70
N ALA A 104 1.22 -4.94 -12.91
CA ALA A 104 0.85 -3.76 -12.14
C ALA A 104 0.15 -4.11 -10.81
N MET A 105 0.23 -3.21 -9.83
CA MET A 105 -0.51 -3.27 -8.57
C MET A 105 -1.15 -1.90 -8.28
N ILE A 106 -2.46 -1.86 -8.07
CA ILE A 106 -3.24 -0.62 -7.87
C ILE A 106 -3.37 -0.34 -6.36
N GLY A 107 -3.30 0.94 -5.97
CA GLY A 107 -3.50 1.35 -4.57
C GLY A 107 -2.22 1.42 -3.73
N LEU A 108 -1.05 1.54 -4.36
CA LEU A 108 0.20 1.72 -3.64
C LEU A 108 0.38 3.20 -3.27
N PRO A 109 0.91 3.51 -2.08
CA PRO A 109 1.15 4.88 -1.66
C PRO A 109 2.29 5.49 -2.50
N ARG A 110 2.00 6.62 -3.14
CA ARG A 110 2.91 7.32 -4.05
C ARG A 110 3.98 8.10 -3.28
N SER A 111 4.97 7.39 -2.75
CA SER A 111 6.16 7.94 -2.08
C SER A 111 7.44 7.34 -2.64
N GLU A 112 8.51 8.13 -2.69
CA GLU A 112 9.85 7.70 -3.11
C GLU A 112 10.47 6.69 -2.11
N ASP A 113 10.06 6.73 -0.83
CA ASP A 113 10.43 5.75 0.21
C ASP A 113 9.66 4.41 0.10
N PHE A 114 8.59 4.38 -0.72
CA PHE A 114 7.80 3.16 -0.88
C PHE A 114 8.45 2.24 -1.93
N MET A 115 9.22 1.27 -1.43
CA MET A 115 9.97 0.28 -2.22
C MET A 115 11.17 0.85 -3.01
N GLY A 116 11.47 2.14 -2.82
CA GLY A 116 12.63 2.80 -3.44
C GLY A 116 12.62 2.69 -4.96
N PRO A 117 13.80 2.67 -5.62
CA PRO A 117 13.89 2.70 -7.08
C PRO A 117 13.46 1.39 -7.77
N ALA A 118 12.94 0.39 -7.04
CA ALA A 118 12.49 -0.88 -7.61
C ALA A 118 11.06 -0.82 -8.18
N VAL A 119 10.23 0.10 -7.66
CA VAL A 119 8.86 0.36 -8.12
C VAL A 119 8.82 1.75 -8.74
N ILE A 120 8.05 1.90 -9.82
CA ILE A 120 7.71 3.19 -10.44
C ILE A 120 6.20 3.36 -10.45
N PHE A 121 5.73 4.59 -10.35
CA PHE A 121 4.30 4.90 -10.19
C PHE A 121 3.75 5.69 -11.38
N SER A 122 2.44 5.54 -11.60
CA SER A 122 1.62 6.52 -12.31
C SER A 122 1.51 7.85 -11.56
N SER A 123 0.81 8.80 -12.16
CA SER A 123 0.08 9.85 -11.44
C SER A 123 -0.85 9.25 -10.36
N ALA A 124 -1.13 10.04 -9.32
CA ALA A 124 -2.11 9.66 -8.31
C ALA A 124 -3.53 9.71 -8.89
N PHE A 125 -4.35 8.70 -8.59
CA PHE A 125 -5.73 8.61 -9.06
C PHE A 125 -6.78 8.84 -7.97
N ALA A 126 -6.38 8.71 -6.70
CA ALA A 126 -7.16 9.01 -5.52
C ALA A 126 -6.23 9.45 -4.38
N SER A 127 -6.78 10.04 -3.32
CA SER A 127 -6.09 10.21 -2.04
C SER A 127 -6.92 9.50 -0.98
N GLU A 128 -6.28 8.66 -0.17
CA GLU A 128 -6.93 7.81 0.81
C GLU A 128 -6.37 8.11 2.20
N GLY A 129 -7.18 7.95 3.24
CA GLY A 129 -6.75 8.29 4.59
C GLY A 129 -7.60 7.67 5.69
N TYR A 130 -7.09 7.79 6.92
CA TYR A 130 -7.88 7.57 8.12
C TYR A 130 -9.00 8.63 8.22
N ALA A 131 -10.07 8.28 8.91
CA ALA A 131 -11.25 9.13 9.05
C ALA A 131 -11.81 9.05 10.47
N LEU A 132 -12.43 10.16 10.88
CA LEU A 132 -13.28 10.24 12.07
C LEU A 132 -14.72 9.90 11.68
N VAL A 133 -15.31 8.92 12.35
CA VAL A 133 -16.65 8.40 12.10
C VAL A 133 -17.52 8.65 13.32
N ALA A 134 -18.68 9.26 13.15
CA ALA A 134 -19.67 9.42 14.22
C ALA A 134 -21.09 9.43 13.66
N ALA A 135 -22.09 9.47 14.55
CA ALA A 135 -23.49 9.67 14.15
C ALA A 135 -23.64 10.97 13.33
N LYS A 136 -24.49 10.93 12.29
CA LYS A 136 -24.83 12.11 11.48
C LYS A 136 -25.33 13.26 12.37
N GLY A 137 -24.81 14.46 12.15
CA GLY A 137 -25.14 15.67 12.93
C GLY A 137 -24.28 15.90 14.18
N ALA A 138 -23.39 14.98 14.55
CA ALA A 138 -22.33 15.28 15.53
C ALA A 138 -21.32 16.30 14.93
N VAL A 139 -20.77 17.20 15.75
CA VAL A 139 -19.73 18.13 15.32
C VAL A 139 -18.36 17.48 15.48
N ILE A 140 -17.64 17.25 14.38
CA ILE A 140 -16.31 16.63 14.35
C ILE A 140 -15.29 17.64 13.80
N GLY A 141 -14.60 18.37 14.68
CA GLY A 141 -13.69 19.47 14.34
C GLY A 141 -12.19 19.15 14.40
N GLY A 142 -11.78 17.93 14.01
CA GLY A 142 -10.41 17.43 14.25
C GLY A 142 -10.18 16.96 15.69
N VAL A 143 -8.92 16.81 16.13
CA VAL A 143 -8.57 16.17 17.43
C VAL A 143 -9.25 16.84 18.62
N ASP A 144 -9.34 18.18 18.65
CA ASP A 144 -9.87 18.87 19.83
C ASP A 144 -11.40 18.73 19.96
N GLY A 145 -12.10 18.32 18.89
CA GLY A 145 -13.49 17.83 18.97
C GLY A 145 -13.64 16.45 19.64
N LEU A 146 -12.54 15.72 19.82
CA LEU A 146 -12.48 14.43 20.52
C LEU A 146 -12.27 14.58 22.04
N LYS A 147 -12.04 15.80 22.53
CA LYS A 147 -11.86 16.06 23.97
C LYS A 147 -13.10 15.62 24.77
N GLY A 148 -12.86 14.80 25.79
CA GLY A 148 -13.91 14.17 26.61
C GLY A 148 -14.73 13.12 25.88
N LYS A 149 -14.30 12.63 24.70
CA LYS A 149 -14.95 11.56 23.95
C LYS A 149 -14.28 10.22 24.19
N ARG A 150 -15.07 9.16 24.05
CA ARG A 150 -14.60 7.79 23.88
C ARG A 150 -14.33 7.57 22.40
N VAL A 151 -13.07 7.32 22.04
CA VAL A 151 -12.65 7.16 20.64
C VAL A 151 -12.26 5.71 20.40
N ALA A 152 -13.05 4.99 19.60
CA ALA A 152 -12.68 3.67 19.12
C ALA A 152 -11.53 3.79 18.12
N VAL A 153 -10.41 3.13 18.38
CA VAL A 153 -9.18 3.29 17.58
C VAL A 153 -8.49 1.95 17.39
N GLN A 154 -8.03 1.68 16.17
CA GLN A 154 -7.41 0.40 15.85
C GLN A 154 -5.99 0.30 16.44
N PHE A 155 -5.66 -0.85 17.02
CA PHE A 155 -4.33 -1.17 17.51
C PHE A 155 -3.25 -1.10 16.40
N ALA A 156 -2.06 -0.62 16.77
CA ALA A 156 -0.89 -0.46 15.89
C ALA A 156 -1.15 0.44 14.65
N SER A 157 -2.01 1.46 14.78
CA SER A 157 -2.34 2.43 13.72
C SER A 157 -1.82 3.84 14.04
N THR A 158 -1.58 4.67 13.02
CA THR A 158 -1.19 6.08 13.20
C THR A 158 -2.19 6.85 14.10
N PRO A 159 -3.51 6.70 13.94
CA PRO A 159 -4.50 7.21 14.90
C PRO A 159 -4.23 6.84 16.38
N GLN A 160 -3.84 5.60 16.69
CA GLN A 160 -3.57 5.21 18.07
C GLN A 160 -2.34 5.95 18.62
N ASN A 161 -1.26 6.05 17.83
CA ASN A 161 -0.03 6.74 18.23
C ASN A 161 -0.29 8.24 18.47
N LEU A 162 -1.09 8.90 17.62
CA LEU A 162 -1.45 10.31 17.77
C LEU A 162 -2.34 10.58 18.99
N LEU A 163 -3.18 9.62 19.38
CA LEU A 163 -4.00 9.71 20.60
C LEU A 163 -3.25 9.27 21.86
N ALA A 164 -2.05 8.69 21.76
CA ALA A 164 -1.35 8.07 22.89
C ALA A 164 -1.13 9.04 24.07
N SER A 165 -0.64 10.25 23.79
CA SER A 165 -0.39 11.32 24.77
C SER A 165 -1.60 12.23 25.07
N ARG A 166 -2.76 11.98 24.46
CA ARG A 166 -4.00 12.73 24.76
C ARG A 166 -4.75 12.04 25.90
N ASP A 167 -4.50 12.48 27.13
CA ASP A 167 -5.21 12.00 28.33
C ASP A 167 -6.61 12.63 28.50
N ASP A 168 -6.89 13.71 27.75
CA ASP A 168 -8.22 14.31 27.64
C ASP A 168 -9.15 13.54 26.68
N ILE A 169 -8.73 12.38 26.17
CA ILE A 169 -9.47 11.52 25.23
C ILE A 169 -9.47 10.09 25.78
N GLN A 170 -10.66 9.48 25.92
CA GLN A 170 -10.76 8.09 26.37
C GLN A 170 -10.57 7.14 25.18
N LYS A 171 -9.36 6.59 25.03
CA LYS A 171 -9.04 5.60 23.98
C LYS A 171 -9.79 4.28 24.23
N VAL A 172 -10.53 3.81 23.24
CA VAL A 172 -11.17 2.48 23.20
C VAL A 172 -10.44 1.66 22.13
N THR A 173 -9.32 1.05 22.52
CA THR A 173 -8.48 0.28 21.60
C THR A 173 -9.19 -1.00 21.15
N VAL A 174 -9.21 -1.24 19.84
CA VAL A 174 -9.79 -2.43 19.19
C VAL A 174 -8.81 -3.04 18.18
N LEU A 175 -9.06 -4.25 17.70
CA LEU A 175 -8.16 -4.95 16.77
C LEU A 175 -8.47 -4.64 15.29
N SER A 176 -9.71 -4.29 14.95
CA SER A 176 -10.11 -4.03 13.55
C SER A 176 -11.07 -2.82 13.37
N PRO A 177 -11.23 -2.30 12.13
CA PRO A 177 -12.22 -1.28 11.82
C PRO A 177 -13.66 -1.72 12.09
N GLU A 178 -13.99 -3.01 11.90
CA GLU A 178 -15.30 -3.60 12.18
C GLU A 178 -15.61 -3.53 13.68
N GLU A 179 -14.65 -3.87 14.54
CA GLU A 179 -14.79 -3.74 16.00
C GLU A 179 -14.97 -2.28 16.42
N ALA A 180 -14.31 -1.32 15.75
CA ALA A 180 -14.48 0.10 16.04
C ALA A 180 -15.89 0.61 15.65
N MET A 181 -16.38 0.21 14.48
CA MET A 181 -17.74 0.53 14.03
C MET A 181 -18.79 -0.14 14.92
N GLN A 182 -18.54 -1.36 15.39
CA GLN A 182 -19.38 -2.05 16.37
C GLN A 182 -19.36 -1.35 17.73
N ALA A 183 -18.21 -0.86 18.19
CA ALA A 183 -18.10 -0.09 19.43
C ALA A 183 -18.86 1.25 19.35
N LEU A 184 -18.84 1.91 18.19
CA LEU A 184 -19.64 3.11 17.91
C LEU A 184 -21.15 2.79 17.92
N ASP A 185 -21.57 1.73 17.22
CA ASP A 185 -22.98 1.30 17.12
C ASP A 185 -23.58 0.86 18.47
N GLN A 186 -22.78 0.20 19.31
CA GLN A 186 -23.16 -0.20 20.66
C GLN A 186 -23.06 0.95 21.67
N GLY A 187 -22.74 2.18 21.23
CA GLY A 187 -22.57 3.34 22.11
C GLY A 187 -21.44 3.18 23.14
N LYS A 188 -20.48 2.28 22.92
CA LYS A 188 -19.27 2.08 23.72
C LYS A 188 -18.21 3.16 23.40
N ALA A 189 -18.21 3.65 22.17
CA ALA A 189 -17.49 4.82 21.73
C ALA A 189 -18.46 5.91 21.22
N ASP A 190 -18.01 7.17 21.24
CA ASP A 190 -18.74 8.33 20.72
C ASP A 190 -18.28 8.69 19.29
N VAL A 191 -17.05 8.32 18.94
CA VAL A 191 -16.39 8.49 17.64
C VAL A 191 -15.53 7.25 17.37
N ALA A 192 -15.37 6.83 16.13
CA ALA A 192 -14.30 5.90 15.71
C ALA A 192 -13.25 6.64 14.87
N PHE A 193 -11.97 6.32 15.04
CA PHE A 193 -10.85 6.87 14.27
C PHE A 193 -10.10 5.71 13.62
N ILE A 194 -10.44 5.44 12.36
CA ILE A 194 -10.14 4.19 11.65
C ILE A 194 -9.94 4.42 10.15
N TRP A 195 -9.54 3.37 9.42
CA TRP A 195 -9.27 3.46 7.98
C TRP A 195 -10.52 3.88 7.18
N GLY A 196 -10.46 5.03 6.50
CA GLY A 196 -11.63 5.70 5.91
C GLY A 196 -12.37 4.88 4.86
N PRO A 197 -11.70 4.29 3.86
CA PRO A 197 -12.29 3.39 2.87
C PRO A 197 -13.10 2.23 3.48
N VAL A 198 -12.56 1.56 4.52
CA VAL A 198 -13.27 0.46 5.20
C VAL A 198 -14.42 0.98 6.05
N ALA A 199 -14.26 2.11 6.74
CA ALA A 199 -15.37 2.76 7.45
C ALA A 199 -16.53 3.12 6.50
N GLY A 200 -16.22 3.60 5.30
CA GLY A 200 -17.19 3.93 4.25
C GLY A 200 -17.93 2.70 3.73
N TRP A 201 -17.18 1.65 3.39
CA TRP A 201 -17.72 0.36 2.99
C TRP A 201 -18.66 -0.24 4.04
N LEU A 202 -18.24 -0.26 5.32
CA LEU A 202 -19.04 -0.78 6.43
C LEU A 202 -20.29 0.08 6.69
N ASN A 203 -20.17 1.41 6.65
CA ASN A 203 -21.31 2.32 6.81
C ASN A 203 -22.41 2.04 5.77
N LYS A 204 -21.99 1.86 4.51
CA LYS A 204 -22.87 1.58 3.38
C LYS A 204 -23.48 0.17 3.42
N THR A 205 -22.68 -0.86 3.73
CA THR A 205 -23.11 -2.27 3.61
C THR A 205 -23.76 -2.83 4.87
N SER A 206 -23.31 -2.41 6.04
CA SER A 206 -23.70 -3.01 7.34
C SER A 206 -24.52 -2.07 8.22
N TYR A 207 -24.47 -0.76 7.98
CA TYR A 207 -25.07 0.23 8.88
C TYR A 207 -26.05 1.21 8.22
N ASN A 208 -26.43 0.98 6.96
CA ASN A 208 -27.44 1.76 6.21
C ASN A 208 -27.15 3.28 6.20
N ASP A 209 -25.89 3.65 5.97
CA ASP A 209 -25.42 5.04 5.90
C ASP A 209 -25.79 5.91 7.12
N ARG A 210 -25.95 5.33 8.32
CA ARG A 210 -26.29 6.09 9.54
C ARG A 210 -25.18 7.03 10.02
N TYR A 211 -23.93 6.74 9.67
CA TYR A 211 -22.77 7.53 10.09
C TYR A 211 -22.37 8.58 9.06
N GLN A 212 -21.69 9.62 9.55
CA GLN A 212 -20.89 10.53 8.75
C GLN A 212 -19.41 10.18 8.93
N ILE A 213 -18.62 10.39 7.88
CA ILE A 213 -17.21 10.00 7.82
C ILE A 213 -16.42 11.21 7.34
N GLN A 214 -15.57 11.74 8.21
CA GLN A 214 -14.72 12.89 7.93
C GLN A 214 -13.28 12.43 7.78
N LEU A 215 -12.76 12.46 6.55
CA LEU A 215 -11.34 12.22 6.25
C LEU A 215 -10.44 13.16 7.06
N THR A 216 -9.23 12.70 7.39
CA THR A 216 -8.27 13.45 8.19
C THR A 216 -6.95 13.63 7.46
N GLU A 217 -6.27 14.76 7.68
CA GLU A 217 -4.96 15.07 7.08
C GLU A 217 -3.90 15.29 8.17
N GLY A 218 -2.72 14.72 7.93
CA GLY A 218 -1.50 14.89 8.72
C GLY A 218 -0.47 13.83 8.34
N GLU A 219 0.69 13.84 9.00
CA GLU A 219 1.74 12.86 8.77
C GLU A 219 1.26 11.43 9.08
N GLY A 220 1.51 10.49 8.17
CA GLY A 220 1.12 9.08 8.30
C GLY A 220 -0.40 8.81 8.32
N LEU A 221 -1.24 9.80 8.01
CA LEU A 221 -2.71 9.73 8.10
C LEU A 221 -3.43 9.62 6.76
N SER A 222 -2.79 10.11 5.69
CA SER A 222 -3.33 10.13 4.34
C SER A 222 -2.20 9.93 3.33
N TRP A 223 -2.50 9.29 2.21
CA TRP A 223 -1.57 9.08 1.10
C TRP A 223 -2.25 9.12 -0.25
N ASP A 224 -1.52 9.61 -1.25
CA ASP A 224 -1.92 9.53 -2.64
C ASP A 224 -1.80 8.10 -3.14
N ALA A 225 -2.92 7.54 -3.60
CA ALA A 225 -2.99 6.21 -4.19
C ALA A 225 -2.61 6.27 -5.67
N ALA A 226 -1.64 5.44 -6.06
CA ALA A 226 -1.16 5.30 -7.42
C ALA A 226 -1.06 3.83 -7.86
N ILE A 227 -0.78 3.63 -9.13
CA ILE A 227 -0.55 2.31 -9.72
C ILE A 227 0.96 2.10 -9.80
N GLY A 228 1.45 1.07 -9.12
CA GLY A 228 2.86 0.71 -9.12
C GLY A 228 3.17 -0.38 -10.15
N PHE A 229 4.33 -0.23 -10.77
CA PHE A 229 4.91 -1.14 -11.76
C PHE A 229 6.34 -1.45 -11.36
N ALA A 230 6.89 -2.62 -11.76
CA ALA A 230 8.32 -2.86 -11.62
C ALA A 230 9.13 -1.86 -12.46
N LYS A 231 10.30 -1.41 -12.00
CA LYS A 231 11.13 -0.37 -12.65
C LYS A 231 11.32 -0.54 -14.17
N ALA A 232 11.46 -1.79 -14.64
CA ALA A 232 11.65 -2.11 -16.05
C ALA A 232 10.41 -1.81 -16.92
N SER A 233 9.21 -1.78 -16.34
CA SER A 233 7.92 -1.66 -17.05
C SER A 233 7.53 -0.20 -17.37
N THR A 234 8.52 0.66 -17.66
CA THR A 234 8.30 2.12 -17.85
C THR A 234 7.29 2.40 -18.97
N GLU A 235 7.40 1.73 -20.12
CA GLU A 235 6.48 1.91 -21.24
C GLU A 235 5.02 1.51 -20.91
N LEU A 236 4.81 0.54 -20.02
CA LEU A 236 3.48 0.17 -19.55
C LEU A 236 2.94 1.19 -18.53
N ARG A 237 3.81 1.70 -17.63
CA ARG A 237 3.46 2.82 -16.75
C ARG A 237 3.02 4.01 -17.60
N ASP A 238 3.81 4.41 -18.59
CA ASP A 238 3.53 5.56 -19.46
C ASP A 238 2.19 5.41 -20.21
N ARG A 239 1.91 4.20 -20.74
CA ARG A 239 0.62 3.90 -21.39
C ARG A 239 -0.56 3.94 -20.43
N VAL A 240 -0.41 3.46 -19.18
CA VAL A 240 -1.45 3.58 -18.15
C VAL A 240 -1.66 5.05 -17.75
N ASP A 241 -0.60 5.82 -17.58
CA ASP A 241 -0.68 7.23 -17.18
C ASP A 241 -1.36 8.10 -18.25
N ALA A 242 -1.19 7.76 -19.53
CA ALA A 242 -1.89 8.41 -20.64
C ALA A 242 -3.41 8.12 -20.70
N VAL A 243 -3.90 7.01 -20.14
CA VAL A 243 -5.33 6.67 -20.11
C VAL A 243 -6.02 7.01 -18.78
N LEU A 244 -5.28 7.11 -17.66
CA LEU A 244 -5.84 7.45 -16.34
C LEU A 244 -6.73 8.71 -16.32
N PRO A 245 -6.39 9.84 -16.98
CA PRO A 245 -7.27 11.02 -17.05
C PRO A 245 -8.66 10.72 -17.64
N GLN A 246 -8.75 9.79 -18.59
CA GLN A 246 -10.01 9.39 -19.23
C GLN A 246 -10.90 8.55 -18.29
N LEU A 247 -10.28 7.87 -17.32
CA LEU A 247 -10.95 7.01 -16.34
C LEU A 247 -11.37 7.76 -15.06
N GLN A 248 -11.00 9.02 -14.86
CA GLN A 248 -11.30 9.77 -13.62
C GLN A 248 -12.79 9.76 -13.23
N ARG A 249 -13.70 9.89 -14.21
CA ARG A 249 -15.15 9.77 -13.95
C ARG A 249 -15.53 8.37 -13.48
N THR A 250 -15.03 7.33 -14.14
CA THR A 250 -15.23 5.92 -13.76
C THR A 250 -14.70 5.65 -12.35
N ILE A 251 -13.51 6.18 -12.01
CA ILE A 251 -12.89 6.05 -10.69
C ILE A 251 -13.77 6.72 -9.62
N ALA A 252 -14.31 7.91 -9.87
CA ALA A 252 -15.24 8.57 -8.95
C ALA A 252 -16.56 7.79 -8.78
N GLU A 253 -17.12 7.26 -9.87
CA GLU A 253 -18.31 6.41 -9.84
C GLU A 253 -18.07 5.09 -9.09
N LEU A 254 -16.90 4.48 -9.24
CA LEU A 254 -16.48 3.30 -8.49
C LEU A 254 -16.23 3.60 -7.00
N ALA A 255 -15.69 4.77 -6.66
CA ALA A 255 -15.53 5.18 -5.26
C ALA A 255 -16.90 5.30 -4.57
N VAL A 256 -17.89 5.92 -5.24
CA VAL A 256 -19.28 5.97 -4.77
C VAL A 256 -19.93 4.58 -4.73
N LYS A 257 -19.67 3.71 -5.73
CA LYS A 257 -20.14 2.31 -5.75
C LYS A 257 -19.68 1.55 -4.50
N TYR A 258 -18.40 1.68 -4.15
CA TYR A 258 -17.77 1.03 -2.99
C TYR A 258 -17.83 1.85 -1.69
N GLY A 259 -18.53 2.98 -1.67
CA GLY A 259 -18.78 3.77 -0.46
C GLY A 259 -17.53 4.42 0.13
N LEU A 260 -16.45 4.57 -0.64
CA LEU A 260 -15.24 5.26 -0.18
C LEU A 260 -15.59 6.71 0.18
N PRO A 261 -15.11 7.23 1.33
CA PRO A 261 -15.40 8.60 1.74
C PRO A 261 -14.76 9.59 0.77
N THR A 262 -15.49 10.63 0.42
CA THR A 262 -15.04 11.73 -0.44
C THR A 262 -15.36 13.06 0.22
N GLY A 263 -14.51 14.06 0.02
CA GLY A 263 -14.62 15.37 0.65
C GLY A 263 -13.25 15.96 0.98
N GLN A 264 -13.24 17.18 1.50
CA GLN A 264 -12.01 17.80 2.02
C GLN A 264 -11.64 17.16 3.38
N PRO A 265 -10.39 16.68 3.57
CA PRO A 265 -9.92 16.26 4.88
C PRO A 265 -9.92 17.40 5.91
N VAL A 266 -10.04 17.07 7.19
CA VAL A 266 -9.75 18.02 8.28
C VAL A 266 -8.30 17.85 8.74
N ARG A 267 -7.55 18.96 8.74
CA ARG A 267 -6.20 19.01 9.31
C ARG A 267 -6.25 18.98 10.83
N PHE A 268 -5.38 18.18 11.43
CA PHE A 268 -5.17 18.27 12.86
C PHE A 268 -4.37 19.52 13.23
N GLY A 269 -4.81 20.21 14.29
CA GLY A 269 -4.26 21.50 14.73
C GLY A 269 -4.88 22.75 14.07
N ALA A 270 -5.81 22.59 13.10
CA ALA A 270 -6.49 23.71 12.45
C ALA A 270 -8.01 23.67 12.71
N ALA A 271 -8.49 24.44 13.69
CA ALA A 271 -9.92 24.69 13.84
C ALA A 271 -10.45 25.42 12.60
N GLN A 272 -11.55 24.92 12.02
CA GLN A 272 -12.24 25.65 10.95
C GLN A 272 -12.71 27.02 11.47
N PRO A 273 -12.57 28.10 10.69
CA PRO A 273 -13.10 29.40 11.08
C PRO A 273 -14.62 29.33 11.27
N VAL A 274 -15.09 29.41 12.51
CA VAL A 274 -16.48 29.76 12.81
C VAL A 274 -16.75 31.12 12.16
N PRO A 275 -17.85 31.31 11.40
CA PRO A 275 -18.15 32.59 10.77
C PRO A 275 -18.23 33.72 11.81
N ALA A 276 -17.19 34.55 11.87
CA ALA A 276 -17.07 35.59 12.89
C ALA A 276 -18.11 36.69 12.65
N GLY A 277 -19.09 36.76 13.55
CA GLY A 277 -20.07 37.84 13.59
C GLY A 277 -19.39 39.21 13.74
N THR A 278 -19.96 40.22 13.09
CA THR A 278 -19.35 41.55 12.93
C THR A 278 -18.98 42.21 14.26
N THR A 279 -17.67 42.38 14.51
CA THR A 279 -17.17 43.37 15.48
C THR A 279 -16.02 44.18 14.88
N THR A 280 -16.03 45.49 15.14
CA THR A 280 -15.07 46.48 14.62
C THR A 280 -13.96 46.74 15.63
N GLY A 281 -12.68 46.68 15.22
CA GLY A 281 -11.55 46.98 16.13
C GLY A 281 -10.25 47.31 15.38
N MET A 282 -9.90 48.60 15.33
CA MET A 282 -8.67 49.12 14.71
C MET A 282 -7.41 48.69 15.50
N GLY A 283 -6.31 48.36 14.82
CA GLY A 283 -5.01 48.11 15.48
C GLY A 283 -3.85 47.83 14.51
N THR A 284 -3.10 48.87 14.12
CA THR A 284 -1.98 48.77 13.16
C THR A 284 -0.61 48.72 13.85
N GLY A 285 0.26 47.78 13.45
CA GLY A 285 1.67 47.74 13.84
C GLY A 285 2.48 46.73 13.03
N PRO A 286 3.54 47.14 12.28
CA PRO A 286 4.32 46.24 11.43
C PRO A 286 5.63 45.75 12.09
N SER A 287 6.04 44.51 11.80
CA SER A 287 7.37 43.98 12.16
C SER A 287 8.00 43.18 11.02
N VAL A 288 8.93 43.87 10.35
CA VAL A 288 10.21 43.46 9.72
C VAL A 288 10.52 41.96 9.47
N VAL A 289 11.11 41.67 8.30
CA VAL A 289 11.60 40.37 7.82
C VAL A 289 13.14 40.25 7.99
N GLN A 290 13.68 39.01 8.02
CA GLN A 290 15.12 38.64 8.00
C GLN A 290 15.91 38.95 9.31
N VAL A 291 17.04 38.29 9.63
CA VAL A 291 17.98 37.40 8.89
C VAL A 291 18.24 36.08 9.67
N ALA A 292 18.89 35.09 9.05
CA ALA A 292 19.21 33.76 9.61
C ALA A 292 20.69 33.58 10.08
N ASN A 293 20.96 32.39 10.66
CA ASN A 293 22.25 31.69 10.86
C ASN A 293 23.31 32.24 11.85
N VAL A 294 23.39 31.60 13.03
CA VAL A 294 24.55 31.44 13.95
C VAL A 294 24.16 30.38 15.01
N VAL A 295 24.96 29.44 15.51
CA VAL A 295 26.29 28.84 15.16
C VAL A 295 26.18 27.33 15.46
N ALA A 296 26.85 26.46 14.70
CA ALA A 296 27.03 25.06 15.08
C ALA A 296 28.20 24.90 16.08
N SER A 297 27.95 24.24 17.22
CA SER A 297 28.97 23.96 18.24
C SER A 297 29.29 22.47 18.27
N GLU A 298 30.53 22.10 17.90
CA GLU A 298 31.02 20.74 18.06
C GLU A 298 31.23 20.40 19.54
N VAL A 299 30.92 19.16 19.94
CA VAL A 299 31.36 18.56 21.21
C VAL A 299 31.97 17.20 20.88
N LYS A 300 33.14 16.91 21.46
CA LYS A 300 33.90 15.69 21.18
C LYS A 300 33.66 14.63 22.26
N GLY A 301 33.17 13.46 21.86
CA GLY A 301 33.00 12.28 22.69
C GLY A 301 32.60 11.08 21.81
N ASP A 302 33.06 9.87 22.15
CA ASP A 302 32.90 8.70 21.28
C ASP A 302 31.46 8.14 21.28
N ALA A 303 30.67 8.60 20.32
CA ALA A 303 29.61 7.83 19.69
C ALA A 303 29.52 8.27 18.22
N SER A 304 29.75 7.36 17.28
CA SER A 304 29.58 7.68 15.85
C SER A 304 28.12 7.99 15.58
N ALA A 305 27.80 9.23 15.22
CA ALA A 305 26.45 9.62 14.84
C ALA A 305 25.94 8.68 13.72
N PRO A 306 24.78 8.04 13.89
CA PRO A 306 24.39 6.94 13.01
C PRO A 306 24.20 7.44 11.57
N ASN A 307 24.81 6.73 10.61
CA ASN A 307 24.72 7.06 9.19
C ASN A 307 23.25 7.17 8.77
N ALA A 308 22.85 8.28 8.16
CA ALA A 308 21.46 8.53 7.75
C ALA A 308 20.90 7.41 6.84
N GLU A 309 21.74 6.77 6.03
CA GLU A 309 21.38 5.60 5.23
C GLU A 309 21.07 4.36 6.09
N ALA A 310 21.87 4.10 7.13
CA ALA A 310 21.63 3.02 8.09
C ALA A 310 20.42 3.29 8.99
N VAL A 311 20.17 4.56 9.36
CA VAL A 311 18.93 4.99 10.04
C VAL A 311 17.72 4.75 9.14
N GLY A 312 17.79 5.10 7.85
CA GLY A 312 16.71 4.87 6.88
C GLY A 312 16.41 3.39 6.68
N ALA A 313 17.45 2.57 6.44
CA ALA A 313 17.32 1.11 6.33
C ALA A 313 16.78 0.48 7.63
N GLY A 314 17.30 0.91 8.79
CA GLY A 314 16.82 0.50 10.10
C GLY A 314 15.34 0.84 10.32
N LYS A 315 14.92 2.05 9.92
CA LYS A 315 13.52 2.49 9.98
C LYS A 315 12.60 1.65 9.10
N GLU A 316 13.02 1.32 7.87
CA GLU A 316 12.23 0.44 6.99
C GLU A 316 12.09 -0.97 7.59
N ILE A 317 13.17 -1.58 8.07
CA ILE A 317 13.15 -2.95 8.61
C ILE A 317 12.33 -2.98 9.91
N PHE A 318 12.53 -2.00 10.80
CA PHE A 318 11.79 -1.89 12.05
C PHE A 318 10.29 -1.73 11.79
N ASN A 319 9.88 -0.77 10.95
CA ASN A 319 8.46 -0.54 10.64
C ASN A 319 7.84 -1.69 9.82
N GLY A 320 8.64 -2.42 9.04
CA GLY A 320 8.20 -3.59 8.28
C GLY A 320 8.07 -4.88 9.10
N THR A 321 8.52 -4.93 10.37
CA THR A 321 8.52 -6.19 11.16
C THR A 321 8.33 -5.99 12.66
N CYS A 322 9.07 -5.09 13.30
CA CYS A 322 9.02 -4.88 14.75
C CYS A 322 7.83 -4.03 15.20
N ALA A 323 7.41 -3.06 14.38
CA ALA A 323 6.33 -2.13 14.67
C ALA A 323 4.94 -2.77 14.86
N HIS A 324 4.74 -4.02 14.44
CA HIS A 324 3.49 -4.74 14.72
C HIS A 324 3.22 -4.87 16.24
N CYS A 325 4.27 -5.02 17.05
CA CYS A 325 4.18 -5.05 18.51
C CYS A 325 4.61 -3.72 19.12
N HIS A 326 5.73 -3.15 18.64
CA HIS A 326 6.37 -1.97 19.22
C HIS A 326 5.87 -0.63 18.66
N GLY A 327 4.86 -0.68 17.79
CA GLY A 327 4.25 0.46 17.12
C GLY A 327 5.15 1.12 16.05
N PRO A 328 4.55 1.86 15.10
CA PRO A 328 5.31 2.68 14.15
C PRO A 328 6.29 3.62 14.88
N ASP A 329 7.50 3.72 14.33
CA ASP A 329 8.60 4.54 14.86
C ASP A 329 8.94 4.27 16.34
N ALA A 330 8.74 3.02 16.79
CA ALA A 330 8.98 2.52 18.15
C ALA A 330 8.10 3.14 19.26
N VAL A 331 7.10 3.96 18.88
CA VAL A 331 6.10 4.58 19.76
C VAL A 331 5.01 3.57 20.10
N GLN A 332 4.73 3.33 21.39
CA GLN A 332 3.63 2.43 21.80
C GLN A 332 2.97 2.91 23.10
N SER A 333 1.65 2.72 23.25
CA SER A 333 0.90 3.22 24.41
C SER A 333 1.15 2.45 25.72
N GLU A 334 1.66 1.21 25.65
CA GLU A 334 2.13 0.46 26.82
C GLU A 334 3.63 0.71 27.01
N ARG A 335 3.98 1.49 28.05
CA ARG A 335 5.38 1.91 28.35
C ARG A 335 6.36 0.73 28.45
N LYS A 336 5.92 -0.51 28.74
CA LYS A 336 6.80 -1.70 28.74
C LYS A 336 7.33 -2.09 27.37
N ILE A 337 6.59 -1.81 26.29
CA ILE A 337 6.95 -2.18 24.91
C ILE A 337 7.17 -0.98 23.98
N ASP A 338 6.93 0.26 24.44
CA ASP A 338 7.55 1.44 23.83
C ASP A 338 9.08 1.31 23.91
N LEU A 339 9.76 1.44 22.77
CA LEU A 339 11.22 1.26 22.65
C LEU A 339 11.99 2.58 22.57
N ARG A 340 11.31 3.73 22.62
CA ARG A 340 11.94 5.05 22.83
C ARG A 340 12.43 5.21 24.28
N LEU A 341 11.91 4.35 25.17
CA LEU A 341 12.30 4.24 26.57
C LEU A 341 13.39 3.16 26.79
N LEU A 342 14.11 2.71 25.76
CA LEU A 342 15.17 1.70 25.89
C LEU A 342 16.38 2.25 26.65
N HIS A 343 16.88 3.43 26.27
CA HIS A 343 18.01 4.08 26.94
C HIS A 343 17.67 4.41 28.40
N HIS A 344 16.47 4.97 28.66
CA HIS A 344 15.99 5.19 30.02
C HIS A 344 15.93 3.91 30.88
N ARG A 345 15.66 2.74 30.27
CA ARG A 345 15.47 1.46 30.98
C ARG A 345 16.76 0.67 31.18
N TYR A 346 17.74 0.86 30.32
CA TYR A 346 18.95 0.02 30.24
C TYR A 346 20.27 0.81 30.23
N GLY A 347 20.24 2.14 30.06
CA GLY A 347 21.44 2.98 30.02
C GLY A 347 22.44 2.50 28.96
N GLU A 348 23.68 2.27 29.40
CA GLU A 348 24.77 1.70 28.58
C GLU A 348 24.46 0.27 28.10
N ASP A 349 23.75 -0.54 28.90
CA ASP A 349 23.37 -1.92 28.55
C ASP A 349 22.31 -1.98 27.43
N MET A 350 21.86 -0.83 26.91
CA MET A 350 20.86 -0.74 25.83
C MET A 350 21.27 -1.53 24.59
N ARG A 351 22.55 -1.47 24.16
CA ARG A 351 22.99 -2.18 22.94
C ARG A 351 22.89 -3.68 23.10
N ASP A 352 23.49 -4.22 24.14
CA ASP A 352 23.54 -5.66 24.37
C ASP A 352 22.17 -6.23 24.75
N THR A 353 21.35 -5.44 25.47
CA THR A 353 19.96 -5.79 25.77
C THR A 353 19.10 -5.83 24.53
N PHE A 354 19.25 -4.85 23.61
CA PHE A 354 18.61 -4.90 22.29
C PHE A 354 19.07 -6.14 21.53
N TRP A 355 20.40 -6.28 21.33
CA TRP A 355 21.01 -7.34 20.52
C TRP A 355 20.54 -8.72 20.95
N LYS A 356 20.67 -9.04 22.25
CA LYS A 356 20.21 -10.31 22.81
C LYS A 356 18.70 -10.50 22.65
N THR A 357 17.90 -9.47 22.91
CA THR A 357 16.44 -9.55 22.84
C THR A 357 15.93 -9.80 21.42
N VAL A 358 16.55 -9.23 20.39
CA VAL A 358 16.16 -9.50 19.00
C VAL A 358 16.71 -10.82 18.47
N HIS A 359 17.93 -11.22 18.86
CA HIS A 359 18.53 -12.48 18.44
C HIS A 359 17.84 -13.71 19.05
N GLU A 360 17.65 -13.73 20.37
CA GLU A 360 17.03 -14.85 21.10
C GLU A 360 15.49 -14.77 21.08
N GLY A 361 14.93 -13.58 20.83
CA GLY A 361 13.51 -13.31 20.97
C GLY A 361 13.05 -13.32 22.44
N ARG A 362 11.73 -13.32 22.63
CA ARG A 362 11.07 -13.62 23.92
C ARG A 362 9.84 -14.48 23.65
N PRO A 363 9.98 -15.78 23.31
CA PRO A 363 8.86 -16.60 22.83
C PRO A 363 7.71 -16.73 23.84
N SER A 364 8.01 -16.79 25.14
CA SER A 364 7.03 -16.77 26.24
C SER A 364 6.29 -15.43 26.43
N LYS A 365 6.58 -14.43 25.57
CA LYS A 365 5.95 -13.11 25.47
C LYS A 365 5.52 -12.78 24.04
N GLY A 366 5.48 -13.77 23.13
CA GLY A 366 5.02 -13.59 21.74
C GLY A 366 6.04 -12.98 20.78
N MET A 367 7.26 -12.66 21.22
CA MET A 367 8.33 -12.17 20.35
C MET A 367 9.17 -13.36 19.84
N PRO A 368 9.24 -13.65 18.53
CA PRO A 368 10.08 -14.71 18.00
C PRO A 368 11.57 -14.31 18.01
N ALA A 369 12.45 -15.28 17.79
CA ALA A 369 13.87 -15.06 17.56
C ALA A 369 14.10 -14.57 16.11
N TRP A 370 14.84 -13.49 15.92
CA TRP A 370 15.05 -12.89 14.59
C TRP A 370 16.42 -13.19 13.96
N LYS A 371 17.34 -13.83 14.70
CA LYS A 371 18.72 -14.17 14.25
C LYS A 371 18.81 -15.05 13.00
N GLU A 372 17.70 -15.67 12.60
CA GLU A 372 17.57 -16.52 11.39
C GLU A 372 16.82 -15.80 10.26
N VAL A 373 16.44 -14.53 10.47
CA VAL A 373 15.62 -13.69 9.57
C VAL A 373 16.37 -12.43 9.13
N PHE A 374 17.19 -11.85 10.01
CA PHE A 374 18.01 -10.67 9.73
C PHE A 374 19.51 -10.96 9.91
N THR A 375 20.33 -10.19 9.22
CA THR A 375 21.79 -10.17 9.36
C THR A 375 22.24 -9.21 10.47
N ASP A 376 23.45 -9.40 10.98
CA ASP A 376 24.13 -8.52 11.94
C ASP A 376 24.08 -7.03 11.51
N GLU A 377 24.37 -6.74 10.24
CA GLU A 377 24.29 -5.40 9.64
C GLU A 377 22.86 -4.82 9.67
N GLN A 378 21.84 -5.65 9.48
CA GLN A 378 20.44 -5.25 9.61
C GLN A 378 20.07 -5.00 11.08
N PHE A 379 20.61 -5.75 12.03
CA PHE A 379 20.43 -5.47 13.46
C PHE A 379 21.11 -4.17 13.90
N ASP A 380 22.35 -3.90 13.46
CA ASP A 380 23.02 -2.62 13.72
C ASP A 380 22.32 -1.45 13.02
N SER A 381 21.69 -1.67 11.85
CA SER A 381 20.82 -0.68 11.21
C SER A 381 19.56 -0.40 12.03
N ILE A 382 18.83 -1.43 12.49
CA ILE A 382 17.66 -1.27 13.37
C ILE A 382 18.08 -0.55 14.68
N TYR A 383 19.23 -0.90 15.25
CA TYR A 383 19.76 -0.23 16.44
C TYR A 383 20.08 1.24 16.18
N SER A 384 20.72 1.55 15.04
CA SER A 384 21.01 2.90 14.59
C SER A 384 19.74 3.74 14.45
N PHE A 385 18.66 3.16 13.93
CA PHE A 385 17.34 3.80 13.94
C PHE A 385 16.81 4.01 15.36
N LEU A 386 16.83 2.98 16.22
CA LEU A 386 16.32 3.08 17.59
C LEU A 386 17.01 4.16 18.43
N LEU A 387 18.30 4.40 18.22
CA LEU A 387 19.02 5.53 18.83
C LEU A 387 18.40 6.89 18.48
N THR A 388 17.95 7.09 17.24
CA THR A 388 17.37 8.39 16.78
C THR A 388 15.99 8.71 17.35
N VAL A 389 15.30 7.72 17.93
CA VAL A 389 13.94 7.88 18.48
C VAL A 389 13.89 7.75 20.01
N GLN A 390 15.03 7.68 20.70
CA GLN A 390 15.03 7.66 22.17
C GLN A 390 14.44 8.95 22.76
N ALA A 391 13.72 8.82 23.86
CA ALA A 391 13.09 9.92 24.57
C ALA A 391 13.53 9.91 26.04
N GLU A 392 13.91 11.09 26.56
CA GLU A 392 14.07 11.29 27.99
C GLU A 392 12.72 11.14 28.70
N SER A 393 12.71 10.55 29.90
CA SER A 393 11.47 10.31 30.64
C SER A 393 11.02 11.58 31.37
N ASN A 394 9.93 12.17 30.89
CA ASN A 394 9.07 12.96 31.76
C ASN A 394 8.23 11.99 32.58
N ASP A 395 8.59 11.82 33.85
CA ASP A 395 7.89 11.00 34.84
C ASP A 395 6.68 11.72 35.48
#